data_AF-A0A3A0EIJ1-F1
#
_entry.id   AF-A0A3A0EIJ1-F1
#
_cell.length_a   1.000
_cell.length_b   1.000
_cell.length_c   1.000
_cell.angle_alpha   90.00
_cell.angle_beta   90.00
_cell.angle_gamma   90.00
#
_symmetry.space_group_name_H-M   'P 1'
#
loop_
_entity.id
_entity.type
_entity.pdbx_description
1 polymer ?
#
loop_
_entity_poly.entity_id
_entity_poly.type
_entity_poly.pdbx_seq_one_letter_code
_entity_poly.pdbx_strand_id
1 'polypeptide(L)'
;MLNRFLTVVVFIPLAIVLIALAVANRAPVAFTIDPFNPGNPGLTVSLPLFVLLFAALALGLVVGSLATWFRQGRYRKAARRSETAAAAAPPPPGRASLPAPRT
;
A
#
# COMPACT_ATOMS: atom_id res chain seq x y z
N MET A 1 3.91 12.58 12.98
CA MET A 1 4.99 12.06 13.84
C MET A 1 4.74 10.59 14.20
N LEU A 2 3.58 10.26 14.76
CA LEU A 2 3.21 8.88 15.16
C LEU A 2 3.37 7.83 14.05
N ASN A 3 2.91 8.10 12.82
CA ASN A 3 3.05 7.14 11.71
C ASN A 3 4.49 6.78 11.41
N ARG A 4 5.43 7.74 11.43
CA ARG A 4 6.86 7.47 11.22
C ARG A 4 7.43 6.61 12.34
N PHE A 5 7.02 6.86 13.58
CA PHE A 5 7.43 6.06 14.72
C PHE A 5 6.94 4.60 14.61
N LEU A 6 5.65 4.38 14.29
CA LEU A 6 5.13 3.02 14.07
C LEU A 6 5.85 2.32 12.90
N THR A 7 6.12 3.02 11.81
CA THR A 7 6.90 2.46 10.70
C THR A 7 8.27 2.00 11.18
N VAL A 8 9.01 2.84 11.91
CA VAL A 8 10.35 2.47 12.40
C VAL A 8 10.30 1.29 13.36
N VAL A 9 9.36 1.30 14.31
CA VAL A 9 9.19 0.21 15.31
C VAL A 9 8.82 -1.12 14.66
N VAL A 10 8.11 -1.11 13.52
CA VAL A 10 7.76 -2.35 12.81
C VAL A 10 8.86 -2.79 11.86
N PHE A 11 9.44 -1.86 11.08
CA PHE A 11 10.40 -2.20 10.03
C PHE A 11 11.78 -2.56 10.58
N ILE A 12 12.24 -1.97 11.69
CA ILE A 12 13.55 -2.31 12.26
C ILE A 12 13.60 -3.77 12.74
N PRO A 13 12.69 -4.25 13.61
CA PRO A 13 12.68 -5.66 14.02
C PRO A 13 12.49 -6.61 12.84
N LEU A 14 11.61 -6.24 11.89
CA LEU A 14 11.42 -7.03 10.67
C LEU A 14 12.73 -7.16 9.88
N ALA A 15 13.48 -6.06 9.69
CA ALA A 15 14.77 -6.09 9.02
C ALA A 15 15.78 -6.97 9.75
N ILE A 16 15.85 -6.90 11.08
CA ILE A 16 16.72 -7.76 11.90
C ILE A 16 16.40 -9.23 11.67
N VAL A 17 15.11 -9.61 11.70
CA VAL A 17 14.67 -11.00 11.45
C VAL A 17 15.06 -11.45 10.05
N LEU A 18 14.83 -10.61 9.03
CA LEU A 18 15.18 -10.94 7.64
C LEU A 18 16.69 -11.13 7.46
N ILE A 19 17.52 -10.26 8.08
CA ILE A 19 18.98 -10.38 8.05
C ILE A 19 19.42 -11.66 8.75
N ALA A 20 18.88 -11.95 9.94
CA ALA A 20 19.21 -13.17 10.68
C ALA A 20 18.87 -14.44 9.88
N LEU A 21 17.68 -14.47 9.25
CA LEU A 21 17.27 -15.56 8.36
C LEU A 21 18.23 -15.71 7.17
N ALA A 22 18.67 -14.60 6.58
CA ALA A 22 19.61 -14.61 5.47
C ALA A 22 20.99 -15.15 5.85
N VAL A 23 21.52 -14.72 7.00
CA VAL A 23 22.81 -15.19 7.49
C VAL A 23 22.74 -16.67 7.88
N ALA A 24 21.67 -17.08 8.58
CA ALA A 24 21.47 -18.46 9.01
C ALA A 24 21.25 -19.42 7.82
N ASN A 25 20.56 -18.96 6.77
CA ASN A 25 20.20 -19.77 5.61
C ASN A 25 20.94 -19.32 4.36
N ARG A 26 22.27 -19.17 4.48
CA ARG A 26 23.16 -18.90 3.35
C ARG A 26 23.32 -20.10 2.40
N ALA A 27 23.09 -21.30 2.91
CA ALA A 27 23.14 -22.52 2.11
C ALA A 27 21.90 -22.59 1.18
N PRO A 28 22.04 -23.13 -0.04
CA PRO A 28 20.89 -23.44 -0.88
C PRO A 28 20.00 -24.46 -0.18
N VAL A 29 18.70 -24.16 -0.10
CA VAL A 29 17.69 -25.07 0.45
C VAL A 29 16.73 -25.42 -0.68
N ALA A 30 16.45 -26.72 -0.84
CA ALA A 30 15.46 -27.19 -1.81
C ALA A 30 14.06 -26.76 -1.34
N PHE A 31 13.42 -25.91 -2.13
CA PHE A 31 12.05 -25.46 -1.89
C PHE A 31 11.15 -25.95 -3.02
N THR A 32 10.20 -26.83 -2.69
CA THR A 32 9.25 -27.40 -3.64
C THR A 32 7.93 -26.62 -3.63
N ILE A 33 7.53 -26.12 -4.79
CA ILE A 33 6.31 -25.35 -5.02
C ILE A 33 5.20 -26.27 -5.55
N ASP A 34 5.00 -27.41 -4.89
CA ASP A 34 3.96 -28.39 -5.25
C ASP A 34 3.27 -28.88 -3.97
N PRO A 35 2.01 -28.47 -3.70
CA PRO A 35 1.30 -28.87 -2.50
C PRO A 35 0.75 -30.31 -2.56
N PHE A 36 0.80 -30.97 -3.72
CA PHE A 36 0.22 -32.30 -3.93
C PHE A 36 1.29 -33.38 -4.16
N ASN A 37 2.48 -33.00 -4.62
CA ASN A 37 3.60 -33.92 -4.82
C ASN A 37 4.92 -33.35 -4.26
N PRO A 38 5.15 -33.48 -2.94
CA PRO A 38 6.39 -33.06 -2.32
C PRO A 38 7.56 -33.86 -2.89
N GLY A 39 8.53 -33.17 -3.50
CA GLY A 39 9.69 -33.79 -4.17
C GLY A 39 9.64 -33.80 -5.70
N ASN A 40 8.61 -33.21 -6.32
CA ASN A 40 8.55 -33.03 -7.77
C ASN A 40 9.74 -32.19 -8.28
N PRO A 41 10.67 -32.75 -9.09
CA PRO A 41 11.87 -32.02 -9.53
C PRO A 41 11.54 -30.86 -10.47
N GLY A 42 10.38 -30.86 -11.13
CA GLY A 42 9.96 -29.79 -12.04
C GLY A 42 9.51 -28.50 -11.33
N LEU A 43 9.11 -28.59 -10.05
CA LEU A 43 8.68 -27.44 -9.22
C LEU A 43 9.57 -27.25 -7.99
N THR A 44 10.73 -27.90 -7.94
CA THR A 44 11.70 -27.74 -6.86
C THR A 44 12.78 -26.78 -7.28
N VAL A 45 12.96 -25.71 -6.51
CA VAL A 45 14.00 -24.71 -6.73
C VAL A 45 14.94 -24.71 -5.54
N SER A 46 16.25 -24.86 -5.80
CA SER A 46 17.27 -24.81 -4.75
C SER A 46 17.89 -23.43 -4.69
N LEU A 47 17.47 -22.65 -3.70
CA LEU A 47 17.93 -21.27 -3.47
C LEU A 47 18.07 -21.05 -1.95
N PRO A 48 18.94 -20.13 -1.52
CA PRO A 48 18.93 -19.66 -0.14
C PRO A 48 17.55 -19.06 0.22
N LEU A 49 17.03 -19.40 1.41
CA LEU A 49 15.65 -19.04 1.80
C LEU A 49 15.38 -17.52 1.81
N PHE A 50 16.42 -16.70 2.04
CA PHE A 50 16.26 -15.25 2.01
C PHE A 50 15.85 -14.74 0.63
N VAL A 51 16.30 -15.38 -0.45
CA VAL A 51 15.95 -14.98 -1.82
C VAL A 51 14.44 -15.14 -2.03
N LEU A 52 13.89 -16.28 -1.61
CA LEU A 52 12.46 -16.57 -1.67
C LEU A 52 11.65 -15.59 -0.81
N LEU A 53 12.12 -15.30 0.41
CA LEU A 53 11.50 -14.33 1.30
C LEU A 53 11.46 -12.92 0.70
N PHE A 54 12.57 -12.41 0.18
CA PHE A 54 12.61 -11.09 -0.45
C PHE A 54 11.75 -11.05 -1.71
N ALA A 55 11.73 -12.11 -2.52
CA ALA A 55 10.85 -12.20 -3.69
C ALA A 55 9.37 -12.15 -3.28
N ALA A 56 8.97 -12.89 -2.24
CA ALA A 56 7.61 -12.86 -1.71
C ALA A 56 7.24 -11.48 -1.15
N LEU A 57 8.17 -10.83 -0.44
CA LEU A 57 7.96 -9.48 0.10
C LEU A 57 7.84 -8.43 -1.01
N ALA A 58 8.68 -8.51 -2.05
CA ALA A 58 8.61 -7.64 -3.21
C ALA A 58 7.28 -7.84 -3.96
N LEU A 59 6.86 -9.09 -4.17
CA LEU A 59 5.58 -9.42 -4.79
C LEU A 59 4.42 -8.85 -3.98
N GLY A 60 4.44 -9.04 -2.65
CA GLY A 60 3.44 -8.47 -1.73
C GLY A 60 3.40 -6.94 -1.81
N LEU A 61 4.54 -6.27 -1.90
CA LEU A 61 4.61 -4.82 -2.04
C LEU A 61 4.01 -4.34 -3.37
N VAL A 62 4.30 -5.04 -4.47
CA VAL A 62 3.72 -4.75 -5.79
C VAL A 62 2.20 -4.91 -5.75
N VAL A 63 1.71 -6.07 -5.29
CA VAL A 63 0.27 -6.36 -5.19
C VAL A 63 -0.44 -5.35 -4.27
N GLY A 64 0.14 -5.05 -3.11
CA GLY A 64 -0.40 -4.06 -2.17
C GLY A 64 -0.43 -2.64 -2.74
N SER A 65 0.61 -2.26 -3.48
CA SER A 65 0.69 -0.95 -4.16
C SER A 65 -0.37 -0.83 -5.25
N LEU A 66 -0.53 -1.87 -6.07
CA LEU A 66 -1.58 -1.93 -7.11
C LEU A 66 -2.97 -1.84 -6.47
N ALA A 67 -3.25 -2.63 -5.43
CA ALA A 67 -4.53 -2.60 -4.73
C ALA A 67 -4.84 -1.21 -4.15
N THR A 68 -3.85 -0.56 -3.55
CA THR A 68 -3.98 0.81 -3.02
C THR A 68 -4.25 1.82 -4.14
N TRP A 69 -3.56 1.70 -5.27
CA TRP A 69 -3.76 2.58 -6.43
C TRP A 69 -5.17 2.45 -7.02
N PHE A 70 -5.68 1.23 -7.19
CA PHE A 70 -7.06 1.02 -7.65
C PHE A 70 -8.10 1.60 -6.68
N ARG A 71 -7.86 1.47 -5.37
CA ARG A 71 -8.77 2.00 -4.33
C ARG A 71 -8.76 3.53 -4.28
N GLN A 72 -7.59 4.16 -4.30
CA GLN A 72 -7.44 5.62 -4.28
C GLN A 72 -7.78 6.28 -5.63
N GLY A 73 -7.59 5.58 -6.76
CA GLY A 73 -7.87 6.07 -8.10
C GLY A 73 -9.34 6.44 -8.33
N ARG A 74 -10.28 5.72 -7.70
CA ARG A 74 -11.72 6.03 -7.75
C ARG A 74 -12.07 7.37 -7.09
N TYR A 75 -11.41 7.72 -5.98
CA TYR A 75 -11.65 8.98 -5.28
C TYR A 75 -11.09 10.21 -6.01
N ARG A 76 -10.06 10.05 -6.85
CA ARG A 76 -9.53 11.14 -7.69
C ARG A 76 -10.55 11.66 -8.72
N LYS A 77 -11.49 10.83 -9.16
CA LYS A 77 -12.61 11.26 -10.04
C LYS A 77 -13.74 11.95 -9.26
N ALA A 78 -13.98 11.55 -8.02
CA ALA A 78 -15.02 12.15 -7.17
C ALA A 78 -14.66 13.58 -6.75
N ALA A 79 -13.40 13.82 -6.35
CA ALA A 79 -12.92 15.15 -5.98
C ALA A 79 -13.09 16.19 -7.10
N ARG A 80 -12.81 15.81 -8.35
CA ARG A 80 -13.00 16.70 -9.52
C ARG A 80 -14.46 17.06 -9.79
N ARG A 81 -15.41 16.16 -9.49
CA ARG A 81 -16.85 16.44 -9.65
C ARG A 81 -17.37 17.40 -8.57
N SER A 82 -16.83 17.31 -7.36
CA SER A 82 -17.17 18.22 -6.26
C SER A 82 -16.67 19.65 -6.52
N GLU A 83 -15.49 19.81 -7.11
CA GLU A 83 -14.95 21.13 -7.49
C GLU A 83 -15.81 21.81 -8.57
N THR A 84 -16.25 21.06 -9.59
CA THR A 84 -17.15 21.62 -10.63
C THR A 84 -18.53 21.99 -10.10
N ALA A 85 -19.05 21.22 -9.13
CA ALA A 85 -20.36 21.51 -8.51
C ALA A 85 -20.29 22.74 -7.60
N ALA A 86 -19.18 22.95 -6.90
CA ALA A 86 -18.97 24.14 -6.08
C ALA A 86 -18.71 25.40 -6.93
N ALA A 87 -18.03 25.27 -8.07
CA ALA A 87 -17.80 26.38 -9.00
C ALA A 87 -19.05 26.80 -9.80
N ALA A 88 -19.98 25.87 -10.02
CA ALA A 88 -21.26 26.15 -10.68
C ALA A 88 -22.34 26.69 -9.72
N ALA A 89 -22.06 26.74 -8.41
CA ALA A 89 -23.00 27.29 -7.44
C ALA A 89 -23.13 28.81 -7.66
N PRO A 90 -24.35 29.34 -7.86
CA PRO A 90 -24.55 30.78 -7.98
C PRO A 90 -24.02 31.47 -6.70
N PRO A 91 -23.44 32.67 -6.81
CA PRO A 91 -23.00 33.42 -5.64
C PRO A 91 -24.17 33.52 -4.66
N PRO A 92 -23.94 33.31 -3.35
CA PRO A 92 -25.00 33.41 -2.36
C PRO A 92 -25.69 34.76 -2.55
N PRO A 93 -27.04 34.79 -2.58
CA PRO A 93 -27.77 36.04 -2.82
C PRO A 93 -27.20 37.08 -1.86
N GLY A 94 -26.57 38.11 -2.46
CA GLY A 94 -25.89 39.14 -1.70
C GLY A 94 -26.83 39.63 -0.62
N ARG A 95 -26.35 39.70 0.63
CA ARG A 95 -27.13 40.14 1.79
C ARG A 95 -28.01 41.29 1.34
N ALA A 96 -29.29 41.00 1.13
CA ALA A 96 -30.22 41.99 0.63
C ALA A 96 -30.15 43.13 1.64
N SER A 97 -29.65 44.28 1.21
CA SER A 97 -29.56 45.47 2.03
C SER A 97 -30.97 45.75 2.51
N LEU A 98 -31.25 45.41 3.76
CA LEU A 98 -32.53 45.70 4.40
C LEU A 98 -32.72 47.23 4.31
N PRO A 99 -33.88 47.71 3.82
CA PRO A 99 -34.09 49.13 3.69
C PRO A 99 -33.97 49.79 5.06
N ALA A 100 -33.21 50.88 5.13
CA ALA A 100 -33.03 51.64 6.36
C ALA A 100 -34.40 52.12 6.91
N PRO A 101 -34.58 52.17 8.24
CA PRO A 101 -35.86 52.58 8.82
C PRO A 101 -36.13 54.03 8.43
N ARG A 102 -37.29 54.28 7.83
CA ARG A 102 -37.76 55.65 7.57
C ARG A 102 -38.19 56.26 8.91
N THR A 103 -37.42 57.23 9.40
CA THR A 103 -37.80 58.17 10.46
C THR A 103 -38.25 59.48 9.85
#